data_AF-A0A1G2Q272-F1
#
_entry.id   AF-A0A1G2Q272-F1
#
_cell.length_a   1.000
_cell.length_b   1.000
_cell.length_c   1.000
_cell.angle_alpha   90.00
_cell.angle_beta   90.00
_cell.angle_gamma   90.00
#
_symmetry.space_group_name_H-M   'P 1'
#
loop_
_entity.id
_entity.type
_entity.pdbx_description
1 polymer ?
#
loop_
_entity_poly.entity_id
_entity_poly.type
_entity_poly.pdbx_seq_one_letter_code
_entity_poly.pdbx_strand_id
1 'polypeptide(L)' 'MNTITAQKRYQENDVVIIPRQEYEYLIKLKKIKEFLPTFAQKKALASAENNFKKRKTLSYDKVAQKLGFAN' A
#
# COMPACT_ATOMS: atom_id res chain seq x y z
N MET A 1 -22.40 -2.87 29.55
CA MET A 1 -21.20 -3.71 29.65
C MET A 1 -21.41 -4.88 28.70
N ASN A 2 -20.77 -4.88 27.53
CA ASN A 2 -20.95 -5.95 26.56
C ASN A 2 -19.85 -6.99 26.77
N THR A 3 -20.21 -8.14 27.33
CA THR A 3 -19.30 -9.24 27.57
C THR A 3 -19.19 -10.09 26.30
N ILE A 4 -18.03 -10.05 25.64
CA ILE A 4 -17.76 -10.89 24.47
C ILE A 4 -17.07 -12.15 24.99
N THR A 5 -17.77 -13.29 24.93
CA THR A 5 -17.20 -14.57 25.35
C THR A 5 -16.39 -15.17 24.20
N ALA A 6 -15.07 -14.98 24.22
CA ALA A 6 -14.15 -15.63 23.30
C ALA A 6 -13.66 -16.97 23.88
N GLN A 7 -13.48 -17.99 23.04
CA GLN A 7 -12.93 -19.28 23.47
C GLN A 7 -11.45 -19.12 23.86
N LYS A 8 -11.02 -19.76 24.95
CA LYS A 8 -9.69 -19.62 25.60
C LYS A 8 -8.48 -20.11 24.76
N ARG A 9 -8.66 -20.40 23.46
CA ARG A 9 -7.64 -20.99 22.57
C ARG A 9 -7.01 -20.01 21.59
N TYR A 10 -6.97 -18.73 21.93
CA TYR A 10 -6.21 -17.75 21.15
C TYR A 10 -4.91 -17.48 21.88
N GLN A 11 -3.77 -17.59 21.19
CA GLN A 11 -2.50 -17.12 21.75
C GLN A 11 -2.64 -15.60 21.98
N GLU A 12 -1.96 -15.02 22.96
CA GLU A 12 -2.12 -13.60 23.34
C GLU A 12 -1.90 -12.61 22.18
N ASN A 13 -1.32 -13.07 21.06
CA ASN A 13 -1.08 -12.30 19.84
C ASN A 13 -2.08 -12.58 18.70
N ASP A 14 -3.06 -13.48 18.87
CA ASP A 14 -3.99 -13.91 17.80
C ASP A 14 -5.27 -13.06 17.73
N VAL A 15 -5.58 -12.28 18.77
CA VAL A 15 -6.86 -11.54 18.87
C VAL A 15 -6.61 -10.09 19.22
N VAL A 16 -7.13 -9.19 18.38
CA VAL A 16 -7.15 -7.76 18.63
C VAL A 16 -8.61 -7.32 18.76
N ILE A 17 -8.93 -6.68 19.88
CA ILE A 17 -10.25 -6.09 20.12
C ILE A 17 -10.22 -4.67 19.59
N ILE A 18 -11.07 -4.37 18.61
CA ILE A 18 -11.21 -3.03 18.03
C ILE A 18 -12.66 -2.56 18.10
N PRO A 19 -12.90 -1.24 18.20
CA PRO A 19 -14.23 -0.66 18.04
C PRO A 19 -14.88 -1.06 16.72
N ARG A 20 -16.19 -1.27 16.74
CA ARG A 20 -16.96 -1.67 15.54
C ARG A 20 -16.73 -0.72 14.35
N GLN A 21 -16.67 0.59 14.61
CA GLN A 21 -16.45 1.59 13.58
C GLN A 21 -15.09 1.41 12.88
N GLU A 22 -14.04 1.09 13.64
CA GLU A 22 -12.71 0.82 13.11
C GLU A 22 -12.67 -0.48 12.29
N TYR A 23 -13.34 -1.53 12.76
CA TYR A 23 -13.47 -2.78 12.01
C TYR A 23 -14.12 -2.57 10.64
N GLU A 24 -15.24 -1.83 10.60
CA GLU A 24 -15.95 -1.53 9.35
C GLU A 24 -15.12 -0.65 8.41
N TYR A 25 -14.31 0.27 8.95
CA TYR A 25 -13.37 1.07 8.17
C TYR A 25 -12.26 0.19 7.55
N LEU A 26 -11.65 -0.71 8.32
CA LEU A 26 -10.61 -1.63 7.82
C LEU A 26 -11.15 -2.58 6.75
N ILE A 27 -12.40 -3.05 6.88
CA ILE A 27 -13.06 -3.84 5.81
C ILE A 27 -13.21 -3.02 4.54
N LYS A 28 -13.61 -1.74 4.64
CA LYS A 28 -13.73 -0.85 3.48
C LYS A 28 -12.36 -0.59 2.84
N LEU A 29 -11.31 -0.41 3.64
CA LEU A 29 -9.94 -0.23 3.16
C LEU A 29 -9.46 -1.42 2.32
N LYS A 30 -9.77 -2.66 2.76
CA LYS A 30 -9.44 -3.89 2.02
C LYS A 30 -10.15 -4.03 0.66
N LYS A 31 -11.18 -3.23 0.37
CA LYS A 31 -11.85 -3.24 -0.95
C LYS A 31 -11.03 -2.55 -2.04
N ILE A 32 -9.99 -1.81 -1.67
CA ILE A 32 -9.03 -1.26 -2.63
C ILE A 32 -8.13 -2.43 -3.06
N LYS A 33 -8.04 -2.69 -4.37
CA LYS A 33 -7.07 -3.67 -4.88
C LYS A 33 -5.68 -3.20 -4.46
N GLU A 34 -5.06 -3.94 -3.55
CA GLU A 34 -3.66 -3.77 -3.25
C GLU A 34 -2.86 -3.95 -4.55
N PHE A 35 -1.95 -3.03 -4.82
CA PHE A 35 -1.13 -3.12 -6.01
C PHE A 35 -0.19 -4.31 -5.85
N LEU A 36 -0.45 -5.38 -6.62
CA LEU A 36 0.42 -6.54 -6.72
C LEU A 36 1.31 -6.38 -7.95
N PRO A 37 2.55 -5.84 -7.80
CA PRO A 37 3.41 -5.59 -8.94
C PRO A 37 3.83 -6.89 -9.60
N THR A 38 3.83 -6.89 -10.93
CA THR A 38 4.48 -7.93 -11.73
C THR A 38 6.00 -7.90 -11.53
N PHE A 39 6.70 -8.96 -11.94
CA PHE A 39 8.17 -9.01 -11.85
C PHE A 39 8.85 -7.80 -12.54
N ALA A 40 8.36 -7.42 -13.72
CA ALA A 40 8.85 -6.25 -14.45
C ALA A 40 8.62 -4.95 -13.67
N GLN A 41 7.45 -4.79 -13.05
CA GLN A 41 7.12 -3.62 -12.24
C GLN A 41 7.97 -3.54 -10.97
N LYS A 42 8.24 -4.67 -10.30
CA LYS A 42 9.18 -4.72 -9.16
C LYS A 42 10.58 -4.25 -9.57
N LYS A 43 11.09 -4.73 -10.71
CA LYS A 43 12.40 -4.32 -11.24
C LYS A 43 12.43 -2.83 -11.61
N ALA A 44 11.34 -2.31 -12.17
CA ALA A 44 11.20 -0.90 -12.48
C ALA A 44 11.21 -0.03 -11.21
N LEU A 45 10.50 -0.43 -10.15
CA LEU A 45 10.50 0.25 -8.86
C LEU A 45 11.90 0.29 -8.22
N ALA A 46 12.60 -0.85 -8.19
CA ALA A 46 13.96 -0.90 -7.66
C ALA A 46 14.92 0.03 -8.44
N SER A 47 14.73 0.10 -9.76
CA SER A 47 15.51 1.00 -10.61
C SER A 47 15.16 2.47 -10.36
N ALA A 48 13.87 2.78 -10.18
CA ALA A 48 13.40 4.12 -9.83
C ALA A 48 13.95 4.59 -8.48
N GLU A 49 13.94 3.73 -7.47
CA GLU A 49 14.49 4.02 -6.14
C GLU A 49 15.99 4.32 -6.22
N ASN A 50 16.74 3.51 -6.95
CA ASN A 50 18.18 3.73 -7.17
C ASN A 50 18.46 5.06 -7.91
N ASN A 51 17.65 5.40 -8.91
CA ASN A 51 17.76 6.67 -9.62
C ASN A 51 17.45 7.86 -8.70
N PHE A 52 16.41 7.74 -7.85
CA PHE A 52 16.06 8.76 -6.87
C PHE A 52 17.19 9.00 -5.86
N LYS A 53 17.78 7.93 -5.29
CA LYS A 53 18.95 8.02 -4.40
C LYS A 53 20.14 8.75 -5.06
N LYS A 54 20.31 8.56 -6.36
CA LYS A 54 21.35 9.23 -7.16
C LYS A 54 20.96 10.63 -7.65
N ARG A 55 19.83 11.18 -7.19
CA ARG A 55 19.22 12.45 -7.64
C ARG A 55 18.99 12.51 -9.16
N LYS A 56 18.83 11.35 -9.80
CA LYS A 56 18.51 11.22 -11.22
C LYS A 56 16.99 11.16 -11.40
N THR A 57 16.33 12.27 -11.14
CA THR A 57 14.90 12.44 -11.39
C THR A 57 14.68 13.20 -12.70
N LEU A 58 13.52 12.99 -13.33
CA LEU A 58 13.08 13.81 -14.45
C LEU A 58 12.17 14.91 -13.89
N SER A 59 12.37 16.15 -14.36
CA SER A 59 11.40 17.22 -14.13
C SER A 59 10.13 16.94 -14.92
N TYR A 60 9.01 17.52 -14.50
CA TYR A 60 7.72 17.37 -15.15
C TYR A 60 7.80 17.64 -16.66
N ASP A 61 8.46 18.74 -17.07
CA ASP A 61 8.60 19.10 -18.48
C ASP A 61 9.37 18.04 -19.28
N LYS A 62 10.41 17.44 -18.70
CA LYS A 62 11.15 16.34 -19.33
C LYS A 62 10.32 15.07 -19.44
N VAL A 63 9.42 14.83 -18.50
CA VAL A 63 8.47 13.71 -18.57
C VAL A 63 7.44 13.99 -19.66
N ALA A 64 6.86 15.19 -19.69
CA ALA A 64 5.90 15.62 -20.70
C ALA A 64 6.48 15.52 -22.12
N GLN A 65 7.72 16.00 -22.32
CA GLN A 65 8.42 15.89 -23.60
C GLN A 65 8.70 14.44 -24.00
N LYS A 66 9.20 13.60 -23.07
CA LYS A 66 9.48 12.19 -23.37
C LYS A 66 8.24 11.36 -23.68
N LEU A 67 7.10 11.72 -23.12
CA LEU A 67 5.82 11.06 -23.34
C LEU A 67 5.03 11.67 -24.51
N GLY A 68 5.56 12.72 -25.14
CA GLY A 68 4.90 13.39 -26.27
C GLY A 68 3.68 14.22 -25.88
N PHE A 69 3.55 14.62 -24.61
CA PHE A 69 2.48 15.50 -24.14
C PHE A 69 2.76 16.98 -24.39
N ALA A 70 4.03 17.35 -24.55
CA ALA A 70 4.46 18.69 -24.93
C ALA A 70 5.07 18.63 -26.34
N ASN A 71 4.40 19.27 -27.30
CA ASN A 71 4.95 19.59 -28.62
C ASN A 71 5.75 20.89 -28.54
#